data_AF-A0A101FKL4-F1
#
_entry.id   AF-A0A101FKL4-F1
#
_cell.length_a   1.000
_cell.length_b   1.000
_cell.length_c   1.000
_cell.angle_alpha   90.00
_cell.angle_beta   90.00
_cell.angle_gamma   90.00
#
_symmetry.space_group_name_H-M   'P 1'
#
loop_
_entity.id
_entity.type
_entity.pdbx_description
1 polymer ?
#
loop_
_entity_poly.entity_id
_entity_poly.type
_entity_poly.pdbx_seq_one_letter_code
_entity_poly.pdbx_strand_id
1 'polypeptide(L)'
;MILLPREGEKDVSVVLTGAAGQGIQTAEEVLGKVLKRSGFHIFATREFMSRVRGGNNSTEIRVSSQRVRAFVDRIDLLVCLNKGLRDYLKGRIGDRTVIVGDAEEMGDELAGRGLRFFHVPLSSMAKELGNPVYANVVAAGIVAALFDVDFSLMEGFFEERFGARGGDVVSKNTEAARKGYEIARGLAKEISVKVDRDTVAASEYLLSGSDAVALGAIAGGCNMAFGYPMSPATGVLSFLSQRAEEFGIVTEQTEDEISAMNMALGGWYAGGRAMVTTSGGGFDLMSEGLSLAGIAESPMVIHLGQRPGPATGLATRTEQADLELALYAGHGEFPRAILAPGSIEEAFYMTQHAFNLAARYQVPVFVLTDQYLLDSSYNAPRLSFDGLKVEKHIVKTDKDYKRYLITDDGVSPRGIPGYGEGLIAFDSNEHG
;
A
#
# COMPACT_ATOMS: atom_id res chain seq x y z
N MET A 1 13.44 31.32 17.19
CA MET A 1 13.05 30.73 15.90
C MET A 1 13.55 29.29 15.87
N ILE A 2 12.64 28.36 15.67
CA ILE A 2 12.87 26.92 15.54
C ILE A 2 13.16 26.64 14.06
N LEU A 3 14.29 26.00 13.78
CA LEU A 3 14.66 25.63 12.43
C LEU A 3 14.46 24.13 12.23
N LEU A 4 13.76 23.77 11.16
CA LEU A 4 13.61 22.42 10.63
C LEU A 4 14.19 22.40 9.20
N PRO A 5 14.88 21.34 8.75
CA PRO A 5 15.22 20.13 9.49
C PRO A 5 16.25 20.40 10.61
N ARG A 6 16.49 19.39 11.46
CA ARG A 6 17.55 19.46 12.47
C ARG A 6 18.91 19.64 11.77
N GLU A 7 19.86 20.27 12.45
CA GLU A 7 21.22 20.43 11.92
C GLU A 7 21.82 19.08 11.51
N GLY A 8 22.32 19.00 10.27
CA GLY A 8 22.86 17.78 9.66
C GLY A 8 21.83 16.87 8.99
N GLU A 9 20.54 17.05 9.25
CA GLU A 9 19.47 16.29 8.59
C GLU A 9 19.03 16.97 7.29
N LYS A 10 18.61 16.15 6.32
CA LYS A 10 18.08 16.60 5.03
C LYS A 10 16.57 16.41 4.91
N ASP A 11 15.92 16.02 6.00
CA ASP A 11 14.51 15.67 6.03
C ASP A 11 13.85 16.06 7.34
N VAL A 12 12.55 16.29 7.25
CA VAL A 12 11.67 16.59 8.38
C VAL A 12 10.67 15.45 8.52
N SER A 13 10.65 14.80 9.68
CA SER A 13 9.63 13.81 10.03
C SER A 13 8.39 14.51 10.59
N VAL A 14 7.32 14.53 9.79
CA VAL A 14 6.01 15.08 10.14
C VAL A 14 5.09 13.94 10.55
N VAL A 15 4.61 13.93 11.79
CA VAL A 15 3.64 12.93 12.26
C VAL A 15 2.29 13.60 12.47
N LEU A 16 1.25 13.07 11.82
CA LEU A 16 -0.14 13.44 12.07
C LEU A 16 -0.79 12.36 12.92
N THR A 17 -1.55 12.76 13.94
CA THR A 17 -2.22 11.84 14.87
C THR A 17 -3.65 12.30 15.13
N GLY A 18 -4.57 11.35 15.23
CA GLY A 18 -6.01 11.61 15.23
C GLY A 18 -6.83 10.36 15.54
N ALA A 19 -8.06 10.53 15.99
CA ALA A 19 -8.97 9.42 16.18
C ALA A 19 -9.31 8.74 14.85
N ALA A 20 -9.54 7.41 14.89
CA ALA A 20 -10.05 6.68 13.74
C ALA A 20 -11.36 7.34 13.24
N GLY A 21 -11.39 7.72 11.96
CA GLY A 21 -12.51 8.44 11.34
C GLY A 21 -12.34 9.97 11.23
N GLN A 22 -11.30 10.58 11.82
CA GLN A 22 -10.99 12.01 11.65
C GLN A 22 -10.27 12.34 10.33
N GLY A 23 -10.07 11.36 9.44
CA GLY A 23 -9.55 11.60 8.09
C GLY A 23 -8.04 11.80 7.98
N ILE A 24 -7.22 11.25 8.88
CA ILE A 24 -5.74 11.32 8.75
C ILE A 24 -5.27 10.83 7.37
N GLN A 25 -5.88 9.77 6.85
CA GLN A 25 -5.57 9.26 5.51
C GLN A 25 -5.79 10.32 4.41
N THR A 26 -6.85 11.14 4.51
CA THR A 26 -7.06 12.23 3.56
C THR A 26 -5.96 13.28 3.67
N ALA A 27 -5.50 13.60 4.88
CA ALA A 27 -4.39 14.53 5.07
C ALA A 27 -3.08 13.96 4.48
N GLU A 28 -2.83 12.66 4.65
CA GLU A 28 -1.72 11.95 4.01
C GLU A 28 -1.80 12.02 2.47
N GLU A 29 -2.97 11.72 1.89
CA GLU A 29 -3.18 11.79 0.44
C GLU A 29 -2.94 13.21 -0.11
N VAL A 30 -3.48 14.23 0.56
CA VAL A 30 -3.27 15.65 0.20
C VAL A 30 -1.79 15.99 0.29
N LEU A 31 -1.18 15.80 1.46
CA LEU A 31 0.19 16.20 1.73
C LEU A 31 1.19 15.47 0.83
N GLY A 32 1.06 14.14 0.70
CA GLY A 32 1.92 13.36 -0.17
C GLY A 32 1.89 13.89 -1.60
N LYS A 33 0.70 14.18 -2.13
CA LYS A 33 0.58 14.67 -3.51
C LYS A 33 1.12 16.09 -3.70
N VAL A 34 0.79 17.02 -2.81
CA VAL A 34 1.21 18.44 -2.98
C VAL A 34 2.68 18.66 -2.65
N LEU A 35 3.23 17.97 -1.65
CA LEU A 35 4.65 18.04 -1.31
C LEU A 35 5.50 17.45 -2.45
N LYS A 36 5.12 16.30 -2.99
CA LYS A 36 5.77 15.72 -4.17
C LYS A 36 5.71 16.66 -5.37
N ARG A 37 4.53 17.23 -5.68
CA ARG A 37 4.36 18.18 -6.80
C ARG A 37 5.19 19.46 -6.59
N SER A 38 5.51 19.81 -5.35
CA SER A 38 6.39 20.93 -4.98
C SER A 38 7.89 20.60 -5.07
N GLY A 39 8.26 19.39 -5.51
CA GLY A 39 9.66 18.97 -5.67
C GLY A 39 10.30 18.38 -4.42
N PHE A 40 9.52 17.87 -3.46
CA PHE A 40 10.06 17.14 -2.32
C PHE A 40 10.07 15.63 -2.55
N HIS A 41 11.12 14.97 -2.07
CA HIS A 41 11.10 13.52 -1.88
C HIS A 41 10.29 13.21 -0.62
N ILE A 42 9.38 12.25 -0.73
CA ILE A 42 8.47 11.91 0.35
C ILE A 42 8.49 10.41 0.63
N PHE A 43 8.39 10.08 1.90
CA PHE A 43 8.05 8.75 2.37
C PHE A 43 6.93 8.88 3.38
N ALA A 44 5.86 8.09 3.23
CA ALA A 44 4.77 8.04 4.18
C ALA A 44 4.52 6.60 4.62
N THR A 45 4.25 6.41 5.91
CA THR A 45 3.79 5.16 6.48
C THR A 45 2.73 5.45 7.53
N ARG A 46 1.81 4.50 7.72
CA ARG A 46 0.68 4.64 8.63
C ARG A 46 0.71 3.58 9.71
N GLU A 47 0.23 3.96 10.89
CA GLU A 47 0.01 3.06 12.00
C GLU A 47 -1.41 3.25 12.52
N PHE A 48 -2.22 2.21 12.33
CA PHE A 48 -3.61 2.19 12.79
C PHE A 48 -3.88 1.03 13.73
N MET A 49 -4.98 1.10 14.45
CA MET A 49 -5.45 0.00 15.29
C MET A 49 -6.39 -0.90 14.50
N SER A 50 -6.49 -2.17 14.90
CA SER A 50 -7.52 -3.10 14.40
C SER A 50 -8.92 -2.75 14.93
N ARG A 51 -9.38 -1.51 14.68
CA ARG A 51 -10.67 -0.95 15.10
C ARG A 51 -11.18 0.02 14.03
N VAL A 52 -12.45 -0.11 13.66
CA VAL A 52 -13.09 0.76 12.66
C VAL A 52 -13.41 2.16 13.22
N ARG A 53 -13.74 2.24 14.52
CA ARG A 53 -14.01 3.50 15.23
C ARG A 53 -13.32 3.50 16.60
N GLY A 54 -12.86 4.66 17.01
CA GLY A 54 -12.12 4.84 18.26
C GLY A 54 -10.66 4.35 18.18
N GLY A 55 -9.88 4.69 19.19
CA GLY A 55 -8.42 4.60 19.11
C GLY A 55 -7.82 5.82 18.41
N ASN A 56 -6.49 5.90 18.39
CA ASN A 56 -5.73 6.98 17.79
C ASN A 56 -4.76 6.40 16.78
N ASN A 57 -4.90 6.81 15.53
CA ASN A 57 -4.06 6.40 14.40
C ASN A 57 -3.00 7.48 14.18
N SER A 58 -1.90 7.10 13.54
CA SER A 58 -0.92 8.07 13.09
C SER A 58 -0.45 7.78 11.67
N THR A 59 0.02 8.82 11.01
CA THR A 59 0.78 8.73 9.76
C THR A 59 2.04 9.54 9.95
N GLU A 60 3.19 8.96 9.63
CA GLU A 60 4.44 9.68 9.47
C GLU A 60 4.65 10.00 7.99
N ILE A 61 4.99 11.25 7.70
CA ILE A 61 5.41 11.74 6.38
C ILE A 61 6.80 12.36 6.55
N ARG A 62 7.81 11.72 5.99
CA ARG A 62 9.15 12.29 5.85
C ARG A 62 9.20 13.14 4.59
N VAL A 63 9.60 14.38 4.72
CA VAL A 63 9.77 15.32 3.61
C VAL A 63 11.24 15.68 3.50
N SER A 64 11.87 15.38 2.37
CA SER A 64 13.32 15.47 2.20
C SER A 64 13.75 16.12 0.88
N SER A 65 14.95 16.69 0.88
CA SER A 65 15.65 17.15 -0.31
C SER A 65 16.30 16.01 -1.13
N GLN A 66 16.32 14.79 -0.60
CA GLN A 66 16.84 13.60 -1.27
C GLN A 66 15.91 12.41 -1.05
N ARG A 67 16.04 11.36 -1.88
CA ARG A 67 15.17 10.19 -1.78
C ARG A 67 15.21 9.56 -0.38
N VAL A 68 14.03 9.29 0.17
CA VAL A 68 13.82 8.59 1.43
C VAL A 68 12.85 7.42 1.19
N ARG A 69 13.10 6.27 1.82
CA ARG A 69 12.34 5.02 1.60
C ARG A 69 11.99 4.26 2.89
N ALA A 70 12.18 4.89 4.04
CA ALA A 70 11.93 4.27 5.33
C ALA A 70 11.52 5.32 6.35
N PHE A 71 10.89 4.89 7.44
CA PHE A 71 10.54 5.77 8.56
C PHE A 71 11.79 6.16 9.37
N VAL A 72 11.67 7.13 10.26
CA VAL A 72 12.71 7.44 11.25
C VAL A 72 12.12 7.44 12.65
N ASP A 73 12.89 6.94 13.62
CA ASP A 73 12.48 6.92 15.03
C ASP A 73 12.69 8.29 15.70
N ARG A 74 12.14 9.35 15.10
CA ARG A 74 12.10 10.71 15.63
C ARG A 74 10.82 11.41 15.17
N ILE A 75 10.43 12.48 15.85
CA ILE A 75 9.37 13.38 15.38
C ILE A 75 9.91 14.81 15.39
N ASP A 76 9.89 15.47 14.23
CA ASP A 76 10.31 16.86 14.08
C ASP A 76 9.11 17.80 14.22
N LEU A 77 8.00 17.47 13.54
CA LEU A 77 6.72 18.17 13.63
C LEU A 77 5.61 17.17 13.95
N LEU A 78 4.96 17.31 15.10
CA LEU A 78 3.78 16.54 15.49
C LEU A 78 2.54 17.40 15.33
N VAL A 79 1.55 16.92 14.57
CA VAL A 79 0.25 17.57 14.41
C VAL A 79 -0.83 16.70 15.07
N CYS A 80 -1.39 17.18 16.17
CA CYS A 80 -2.40 16.48 16.95
C CYS A 80 -3.81 17.00 16.64
N LEU A 81 -4.67 16.13 16.11
CA LEU A 81 -6.08 16.43 15.89
C LEU A 81 -6.93 16.17 17.14
N ASN A 82 -6.49 15.26 18.01
CA ASN A 82 -7.15 14.96 19.27
C ASN A 82 -6.20 14.36 20.31
N LYS A 83 -6.68 14.26 21.56
CA LYS A 83 -5.99 13.54 22.63
C LYS A 83 -5.92 12.02 22.41
N GLY A 84 -5.15 11.34 23.26
CA GLY A 84 -4.96 9.90 23.25
C GLY A 84 -3.72 9.50 22.43
N LEU A 85 -2.65 10.28 22.53
CA LEU A 85 -1.35 9.95 21.99
C LEU A 85 -0.95 8.55 22.45
N ARG A 86 -0.51 7.75 21.49
CA ARG A 86 -0.06 6.39 21.73
C ARG A 86 1.32 6.38 22.36
N ASP A 87 1.61 5.37 23.17
CA ASP A 87 2.86 5.34 23.94
C ASP A 87 4.12 5.26 23.06
N TYR A 88 4.04 4.61 21.89
CA TYR A 88 5.13 4.61 20.91
C TYR A 88 5.43 6.01 20.36
N LEU A 89 4.41 6.86 20.18
CA LEU A 89 4.63 8.27 19.81
C LEU A 89 5.18 9.06 20.98
N LYS A 90 4.67 8.84 22.20
CA LYS A 90 5.15 9.53 23.41
C LYS A 90 6.64 9.31 23.66
N GLY A 91 7.17 8.13 23.32
CA GLY A 91 8.60 7.83 23.39
C GLY A 91 9.45 8.55 22.35
N ARG A 92 8.85 8.96 21.22
CA ARG A 92 9.51 9.69 20.12
C ARG A 92 9.46 11.21 20.26
N ILE A 93 8.61 11.73 21.16
CA ILE A 93 8.51 13.16 21.47
C ILE A 93 9.66 13.55 22.40
N GLY A 94 10.47 14.53 21.97
CA GLY A 94 11.54 15.10 22.79
C GLY A 94 11.62 16.63 22.68
N ASP A 95 12.64 17.22 23.29
CA ASP A 95 12.81 18.69 23.41
C ASP A 95 12.89 19.45 22.07
N ARG A 96 13.22 18.72 20.99
CA ARG A 96 13.31 19.25 19.62
C ARG A 96 12.01 19.10 18.84
N THR A 97 11.04 18.32 19.33
CA THR A 97 9.76 18.11 18.65
C THR A 97 8.92 19.36 18.74
N VAL A 98 8.49 19.87 17.60
CA VAL A 98 7.51 20.94 17.48
C VAL A 98 6.12 20.32 17.46
N ILE A 99 5.20 20.82 18.28
CA ILE A 99 3.85 20.28 18.37
C ILE A 99 2.85 21.35 17.98
N VAL A 100 1.96 21.03 17.03
CA VAL A 100 0.83 21.86 16.62
C VAL A 100 -0.45 21.11 16.95
N GLY A 101 -1.37 21.73 17.68
CA GLY A 101 -2.63 21.10 18.02
C GLY A 101 -3.55 21.98 18.84
N ASP A 102 -4.74 21.46 19.12
CA ASP A 102 -5.75 22.16 19.90
C ASP A 102 -5.51 21.92 21.40
N ALA A 103 -5.30 23.00 22.16
CA ALA A 103 -4.95 22.90 23.57
C ALA A 103 -6.13 22.38 24.40
N GLU A 104 -7.35 22.78 24.03
CA GLU A 104 -8.57 22.35 24.71
C GLU A 104 -8.82 20.86 24.48
N GLU A 105 -8.54 20.37 23.27
CA GLU A 105 -8.70 18.97 22.93
C GLU A 105 -7.62 18.08 23.56
N MET A 106 -6.37 18.56 23.62
CA MET A 106 -5.23 17.84 24.19
C MET A 106 -5.27 17.79 25.73
N GLY A 107 -5.88 18.78 26.38
CA GLY A 107 -5.90 18.88 27.84
C GLY A 107 -4.49 18.81 28.45
N ASP A 108 -4.33 18.01 29.51
CA ASP A 108 -3.06 17.86 30.22
C ASP A 108 -2.10 16.84 29.59
N GLU A 109 -2.44 16.22 28.45
CA GLU A 109 -1.62 15.16 27.84
C GLU A 109 -0.21 15.63 27.44
N LEU A 110 -0.08 16.93 27.17
CA LEU A 110 1.19 17.59 26.84
C LEU A 110 1.77 18.41 28.01
N ALA A 111 1.10 18.45 29.16
CA ALA A 111 1.51 19.26 30.30
C ALA A 111 2.84 18.79 30.90
N GLY A 112 3.62 19.74 31.44
CA GLY A 112 4.84 19.45 32.20
C GLY A 112 6.07 19.01 31.39
N ARG A 113 5.99 18.96 30.05
CA ARG A 113 7.07 18.44 29.20
C ARG A 113 7.99 19.50 28.56
N GLY A 114 7.84 20.79 28.89
CA GLY A 114 8.67 21.87 28.32
C GLY A 114 8.63 21.95 26.78
N LEU A 115 7.56 21.44 26.18
CA LEU A 115 7.46 21.22 24.73
C LEU A 115 7.22 22.53 23.98
N ARG A 116 7.64 22.54 22.72
CA ARG A 116 7.38 23.62 21.77
C ARG A 116 5.97 23.46 21.20
N PHE A 117 4.97 23.70 22.04
CA PHE A 117 3.55 23.55 21.69
C PHE A 117 2.96 24.85 21.15
N PHE A 118 2.34 24.75 19.97
CA PHE A 118 1.67 25.83 19.26
C PHE A 118 0.18 25.54 19.23
N HIS A 119 -0.59 26.34 19.97
CA HIS A 119 -2.03 26.22 20.02
C HIS A 119 -2.66 26.62 18.68
N VAL A 120 -3.47 25.72 18.12
CA VAL A 120 -4.33 25.96 16.97
C VAL A 120 -5.72 25.40 17.27
N PRO A 121 -6.79 26.20 17.24
CA PRO A 121 -8.13 25.76 17.62
C PRO A 121 -8.81 24.95 16.49
N LEU A 122 -8.21 23.81 16.14
CA LEU A 122 -8.64 22.94 15.04
C LEU A 122 -10.09 22.48 15.21
N SER A 123 -10.51 22.19 16.44
CA SER A 123 -11.85 21.69 16.73
C SER A 123 -12.93 22.74 16.48
N SER A 124 -12.70 24.00 16.86
CA SER A 124 -13.67 25.08 16.61
C SER A 124 -13.74 25.41 15.11
N MET A 125 -12.60 25.46 14.42
CA MET A 125 -12.54 25.70 12.98
C MET A 125 -13.27 24.62 12.18
N ALA A 126 -13.10 23.34 12.54
CA ALA A 126 -13.81 22.25 11.88
C ALA A 126 -15.32 22.29 12.14
N LYS A 127 -15.76 22.73 13.33
CA LYS A 127 -17.18 22.94 13.65
C LYS A 127 -17.79 24.07 12.82
N GLU A 128 -17.08 25.19 12.62
CA GLU A 128 -17.53 26.28 11.73
C GLU A 128 -17.74 25.81 10.29
N LEU A 129 -16.89 24.89 9.81
CA LEU A 129 -16.99 24.27 8.48
C LEU A 129 -18.07 23.18 8.40
N GLY A 130 -18.74 22.88 9.52
CA GLY A 130 -19.88 21.97 9.61
C GLY A 130 -19.53 20.48 9.77
N ASN A 131 -18.25 20.12 9.79
CA ASN A 131 -17.85 18.72 9.98
C ASN A 131 -16.47 18.59 10.68
N PRO A 132 -16.36 17.84 11.80
CA PRO A 132 -15.09 17.60 12.48
C PRO A 132 -13.97 17.03 11.61
N VAL A 133 -14.32 16.34 10.51
CA VAL A 133 -13.32 15.80 9.59
C VAL A 133 -12.41 16.91 9.09
N TYR A 134 -12.92 18.11 8.76
CA TYR A 134 -12.12 19.20 8.17
C TYR A 134 -10.91 19.66 9.02
N ALA A 135 -10.83 19.30 10.30
CA ALA A 135 -9.63 19.52 11.11
C ALA A 135 -8.37 18.94 10.44
N ASN A 136 -8.49 17.79 9.77
CA ASN A 136 -7.40 17.15 9.03
C ASN A 136 -6.89 17.99 7.85
N VAL A 137 -7.79 18.69 7.15
CA VAL A 137 -7.49 19.50 5.97
C VAL A 137 -6.92 20.85 6.41
N VAL A 138 -7.40 21.42 7.52
CA VAL A 138 -6.76 22.56 8.17
C VAL A 138 -5.32 22.19 8.56
N ALA A 139 -5.12 21.04 9.20
CA ALA A 139 -3.80 20.51 9.55
C ALA A 139 -2.89 20.33 8.32
N ALA A 140 -3.42 19.76 7.23
CA ALA A 140 -2.70 19.63 5.96
C ALA A 140 -2.33 21.01 5.38
N GLY A 141 -3.22 22.00 5.46
CA GLY A 141 -2.95 23.38 5.05
C GLY A 141 -1.82 24.03 5.85
N ILE A 142 -1.77 23.79 7.16
CA ILE A 142 -0.68 24.27 8.03
C ILE A 142 0.64 23.68 7.59
N VAL A 143 0.71 22.34 7.45
CA VAL A 143 1.94 21.66 7.04
C VAL A 143 2.37 22.12 5.65
N ALA A 144 1.47 22.15 4.67
CA ALA A 144 1.80 22.59 3.31
C ALA A 144 2.38 24.03 3.29
N ALA A 145 1.79 24.94 4.06
CA ALA A 145 2.30 26.31 4.18
C ALA A 145 3.65 26.41 4.88
N LEU A 146 3.91 25.61 5.91
CA LEU A 146 5.22 25.56 6.58
C LEU A 146 6.33 25.12 5.62
N PHE A 147 6.02 24.22 4.67
CA PHE A 147 6.94 23.78 3.62
C PHE A 147 6.96 24.69 2.37
N ASP A 148 6.30 25.85 2.42
CA ASP A 148 6.25 26.80 1.30
C ASP A 148 5.75 26.14 -0.01
N VAL A 149 4.71 25.32 0.11
CA VAL A 149 4.00 24.74 -1.05
C VAL A 149 3.24 25.86 -1.79
N ASP A 150 2.95 25.72 -3.08
CA ASP A 150 1.99 26.64 -3.72
C ASP A 150 0.56 26.21 -3.37
N PHE A 151 -0.25 27.11 -2.82
CA PHE A 151 -1.65 26.84 -2.47
C PHE A 151 -2.48 26.32 -3.66
N SER A 152 -2.14 26.74 -4.89
CA SER A 152 -2.81 26.27 -6.12
C SER A 152 -2.74 24.74 -6.29
N LEU A 153 -1.70 24.09 -5.77
CA LEU A 153 -1.55 22.63 -5.81
C LEU A 153 -2.57 21.93 -4.90
N MET A 154 -2.96 22.55 -3.78
CA MET A 154 -4.02 22.03 -2.92
C MET A 154 -5.39 22.20 -3.57
N GLU A 155 -5.66 23.37 -4.17
CA GLU A 155 -6.89 23.61 -4.93
C GLU A 155 -7.07 22.59 -6.05
N GLY A 156 -6.01 22.36 -6.85
CA GLY A 156 -6.02 21.33 -7.89
C GLY A 156 -6.18 19.91 -7.37
N PHE A 157 -5.65 19.59 -6.19
CA PHE A 157 -5.87 18.28 -5.56
C PHE A 157 -7.35 18.07 -5.20
N PHE A 158 -8.00 19.06 -4.56
CA PHE A 158 -9.38 18.91 -4.14
C PHE A 158 -10.34 18.80 -5.32
N GLU A 159 -10.09 19.53 -6.39
CA GLU A 159 -10.85 19.40 -7.64
C GLU A 159 -10.71 17.99 -8.23
N GLU A 160 -9.48 17.49 -8.34
CA GLU A 160 -9.21 16.14 -8.87
C GLU A 160 -9.85 15.04 -8.01
N ARG A 161 -9.80 15.18 -6.68
CA ARG A 161 -10.23 14.15 -5.72
C ARG A 161 -11.74 14.17 -5.47
N PHE A 162 -12.35 15.34 -5.41
CA PHE A 162 -13.71 15.56 -4.94
C PHE A 162 -14.63 16.23 -5.96
N GLY A 163 -14.15 16.63 -7.15
CA GLY A 163 -14.98 17.29 -8.17
C GLY A 163 -16.22 16.47 -8.56
N ALA A 164 -16.08 15.15 -8.69
CA ALA A 164 -17.20 14.23 -8.95
C ALA A 164 -18.23 14.15 -7.80
N ARG A 165 -17.87 14.58 -6.58
CA ARG A 165 -18.75 14.61 -5.40
C ARG A 165 -19.47 15.96 -5.23
N GLY A 166 -19.22 16.93 -6.10
CA GLY A 166 -19.90 18.23 -6.15
C GLY A 166 -19.08 19.39 -5.62
N GLY A 167 -19.33 20.59 -6.16
CA GLY A 167 -18.55 21.81 -5.90
C GLY A 167 -18.57 22.31 -4.45
N ASP A 168 -19.61 22.01 -3.66
CA ASP A 168 -19.66 22.37 -2.23
C ASP A 168 -18.59 21.62 -1.42
N VAL A 169 -18.34 20.34 -1.73
CA VAL A 169 -17.30 19.53 -1.08
C VAL A 169 -15.92 20.10 -1.39
N VAL A 170 -15.67 20.45 -2.66
CA VAL A 170 -14.40 21.08 -3.08
C VAL A 170 -14.21 22.42 -2.35
N SER A 171 -15.23 23.29 -2.39
CA SER A 171 -15.17 24.62 -1.77
C SER A 171 -14.84 24.55 -0.28
N LYS A 172 -15.51 23.67 0.50
CA LYS A 172 -15.26 23.51 1.93
C LYS A 172 -13.87 22.96 2.25
N ASN A 173 -13.36 22.02 1.46
CA ASN A 173 -11.99 21.54 1.62
C ASN A 173 -10.97 22.65 1.31
N THR A 174 -11.19 23.42 0.24
CA THR A 174 -10.34 24.57 -0.11
C THR A 174 -10.36 25.64 0.98
N GLU A 175 -11.54 25.97 1.54
CA GLU A 175 -11.66 26.91 2.66
C GLU A 175 -10.92 26.41 3.90
N ALA A 176 -11.11 25.13 4.26
CA ALA A 176 -10.41 24.50 5.37
C ALA A 176 -8.88 24.59 5.22
N ALA A 177 -8.37 24.26 4.03
CA ALA A 177 -6.94 24.34 3.73
C ALA A 177 -6.43 25.79 3.80
N ARG A 178 -7.23 26.76 3.32
CA ARG A 178 -6.90 28.19 3.35
C ARG A 178 -6.79 28.71 4.79
N LYS A 179 -7.72 28.35 5.67
CA LYS A 179 -7.64 28.65 7.11
C LYS A 179 -6.33 28.11 7.71
N GLY A 180 -5.96 26.87 7.39
CA GLY A 180 -4.68 26.28 7.80
C GLY A 180 -3.46 27.07 7.30
N TYR A 181 -3.50 27.50 6.05
CA TYR A 181 -2.47 28.31 5.42
C TYR A 181 -2.22 29.65 6.12
N GLU A 182 -3.30 30.33 6.51
CA GLU A 182 -3.23 31.62 7.18
C GLU A 182 -2.64 31.49 8.59
N ILE A 183 -3.02 30.43 9.32
CA ILE A 183 -2.46 30.10 10.64
C ILE A 183 -0.94 29.89 10.54
N ALA A 184 -0.50 29.15 9.53
CA ALA A 184 0.92 28.90 9.31
C ALA A 184 1.74 30.19 9.10
N ARG A 185 1.16 31.27 8.56
CA ARG A 185 1.85 32.58 8.47
C ARG A 185 2.16 33.18 9.84
N GLY A 186 1.30 32.94 10.83
CA GLY A 186 1.56 33.31 12.22
C GLY A 186 2.70 32.46 12.79
N LEU A 187 2.62 31.15 12.58
CA LEU A 187 3.63 30.17 13.02
C LEU A 187 4.99 30.38 12.35
N ALA A 188 5.05 30.91 11.13
CA ALA A 188 6.27 31.14 10.36
C ALA A 188 7.24 32.14 11.03
N LYS A 189 6.76 32.93 12.00
CA LYS A 189 7.61 33.81 12.83
C LYS A 189 8.44 33.01 13.84
N GLU A 190 7.94 31.84 14.24
CA GLU A 190 8.51 31.00 15.28
C GLU A 190 9.11 29.72 14.73
N ILE A 191 8.58 29.17 13.63
CA ILE A 191 9.02 27.94 12.96
C ILE A 191 9.44 28.27 11.53
N SER A 192 10.64 27.86 11.13
CA SER A 192 11.12 27.93 9.75
C SER A 192 11.48 26.54 9.27
N VAL A 193 10.89 26.11 8.15
CA VAL A 193 11.24 24.86 7.47
C VAL A 193 12.05 25.18 6.22
N LYS A 194 13.24 24.59 6.11
CA LYS A 194 14.18 24.78 5.01
C LYS A 194 14.64 23.43 4.48
N VAL A 195 13.80 22.81 3.67
CA VAL A 195 14.14 21.61 2.91
C VAL A 195 14.35 22.04 1.46
N ASP A 196 15.48 21.67 0.87
CA ASP A 196 15.74 21.96 -0.54
C ASP A 196 14.79 21.15 -1.45
N ARG A 197 14.44 21.71 -2.60
CA ARG A 197 13.60 21.05 -3.61
C ARG A 197 14.47 20.37 -4.66
N ASP A 198 14.01 19.23 -5.15
CA ASP A 198 14.58 18.50 -6.28
C ASP A 198 13.54 18.40 -7.41
N THR A 199 13.88 18.95 -8.58
CA THR A 199 13.00 18.92 -9.75
C THR A 199 12.65 17.50 -10.20
N VAL A 200 13.52 16.52 -9.95
CA VAL A 200 13.26 15.12 -10.30
C VAL A 200 12.08 14.59 -9.50
N ALA A 201 11.99 14.92 -8.21
CA ALA A 201 10.92 14.44 -7.33
C ALA A 201 9.54 14.79 -7.87
N ALA A 202 9.36 15.98 -8.46
CA ALA A 202 8.08 16.41 -9.05
C ALA A 202 7.65 15.58 -10.29
N SER A 203 8.59 14.91 -10.96
CA SER A 203 8.34 14.09 -12.15
C SER A 203 8.05 12.61 -11.84
N GLU A 204 8.30 12.17 -10.61
CA GLU A 204 8.20 10.76 -10.20
C GLU A 204 6.77 10.30 -9.91
N TYR A 205 6.56 9.00 -9.70
CA TYR A 205 5.25 8.49 -9.29
C TYR A 205 5.20 8.38 -7.76
N LEU A 206 4.13 8.85 -7.13
CA LEU A 206 3.86 8.50 -5.74
C LEU A 206 3.07 7.19 -5.74
N LEU A 207 3.70 6.10 -5.29
CA LEU A 207 3.12 4.77 -5.26
C LEU A 207 3.19 4.21 -3.85
N SER A 208 2.20 3.42 -3.47
CA SER A 208 2.28 2.52 -2.33
C SER A 208 2.83 1.15 -2.72
N GLY A 209 3.25 0.35 -1.76
CA GLY A 209 3.61 -1.06 -2.02
C GLY A 209 2.43 -1.85 -2.59
N SER A 210 1.21 -1.58 -2.11
CA SER A 210 -0.01 -2.20 -2.65
C SER A 210 -0.22 -1.86 -4.13
N ASP A 211 -0.03 -0.58 -4.51
CA ASP A 211 -0.13 -0.14 -5.90
C ASP A 211 0.92 -0.83 -6.77
N ALA A 212 2.16 -0.96 -6.27
CA ALA A 212 3.24 -1.59 -7.03
C ALA A 212 3.01 -3.08 -7.28
N VAL A 213 2.51 -3.84 -6.29
CA VAL A 213 2.12 -5.24 -6.50
C VAL A 213 1.01 -5.33 -7.55
N ALA A 214 -0.04 -4.51 -7.43
CA ALA A 214 -1.16 -4.53 -8.37
C ALA A 214 -0.73 -4.14 -9.80
N LEU A 215 0.06 -3.08 -9.95
CA LEU A 215 0.61 -2.66 -11.25
C LEU A 215 1.55 -3.71 -11.84
N GLY A 216 2.36 -4.36 -11.00
CA GLY A 216 3.23 -5.46 -11.41
C GLY A 216 2.42 -6.67 -11.90
N ALA A 217 1.30 -6.97 -11.24
CA ALA A 217 0.38 -8.02 -11.68
C ALA A 217 -0.23 -7.69 -13.05
N ILE A 218 -0.70 -6.45 -13.26
CA ILE A 218 -1.20 -5.97 -14.54
C ILE A 218 -0.12 -6.10 -15.62
N ALA A 219 1.11 -5.65 -15.35
CA ALA A 219 2.24 -5.79 -16.27
C ALA A 219 2.61 -7.26 -16.54
N GLY A 220 2.33 -8.15 -15.59
CA GLY A 220 2.46 -9.60 -15.71
C GLY A 220 1.36 -10.26 -16.54
N GLY A 221 0.38 -9.49 -17.02
CA GLY A 221 -0.77 -9.97 -17.77
C GLY A 221 -1.89 -10.56 -16.91
N CYS A 222 -1.94 -10.21 -15.62
CA CYS A 222 -3.01 -10.60 -14.72
C CYS A 222 -4.36 -10.14 -15.29
N ASN A 223 -5.29 -11.08 -15.46
CA ASN A 223 -6.65 -10.81 -15.93
C ASN A 223 -7.72 -11.42 -15.02
N MET A 224 -7.32 -12.02 -13.90
CA MET A 224 -8.22 -12.52 -12.87
C MET A 224 -7.57 -12.31 -11.50
N ALA A 225 -8.28 -11.74 -10.52
CA ALA A 225 -7.77 -11.56 -9.17
C ALA A 225 -8.84 -11.88 -8.14
N PHE A 226 -8.50 -12.74 -7.20
CA PHE A 226 -9.46 -13.26 -6.22
C PHE A 226 -8.92 -13.08 -4.82
N GLY A 227 -9.80 -12.87 -3.86
CA GLY A 227 -9.39 -12.84 -2.46
C GLY A 227 -10.54 -12.64 -1.50
N TYR A 228 -10.33 -13.12 -0.28
CA TYR A 228 -11.15 -12.77 0.86
C TYR A 228 -10.50 -11.58 1.60
N PRO A 229 -11.25 -10.54 1.99
CA PRO A 229 -10.65 -9.34 2.59
C PRO A 229 -9.90 -9.63 3.88
N MET A 230 -8.57 -9.52 3.83
CA MET A 230 -7.69 -9.68 4.97
C MET A 230 -6.56 -8.65 4.92
N SER A 231 -6.42 -7.84 5.97
CA SER A 231 -5.28 -6.92 6.09
C SER A 231 -3.97 -7.70 6.15
N PRO A 232 -2.88 -7.23 5.52
CA PRO A 232 -2.76 -6.03 4.68
C PRO A 232 -3.09 -6.24 3.19
N ALA A 233 -3.43 -7.45 2.75
CA ALA A 233 -3.56 -7.81 1.34
C ALA A 233 -4.74 -7.15 0.60
N THR A 234 -5.79 -6.73 1.31
CA THR A 234 -6.99 -6.11 0.74
C THR A 234 -6.69 -4.91 -0.19
N GLY A 235 -5.60 -4.17 0.05
CA GLY A 235 -5.21 -3.02 -0.78
C GLY A 235 -4.95 -3.41 -2.24
N VAL A 236 -4.30 -4.56 -2.47
CA VAL A 236 -3.96 -5.04 -3.82
C VAL A 236 -5.24 -5.43 -4.58
N LEU A 237 -6.13 -6.22 -3.96
CA LEU A 237 -7.41 -6.59 -4.57
C LEU A 237 -8.27 -5.35 -4.87
N SER A 238 -8.33 -4.40 -3.93
CA SER A 238 -9.10 -3.16 -4.10
C SER A 238 -8.61 -2.33 -5.29
N PHE A 239 -7.29 -2.24 -5.48
CA PHE A 239 -6.72 -1.54 -6.63
C PHE A 239 -7.11 -2.23 -7.94
N LEU A 240 -6.93 -3.55 -8.01
CA LEU A 240 -7.26 -4.33 -9.21
C LEU A 240 -8.76 -4.24 -9.53
N SER A 241 -9.64 -4.28 -8.53
CA SER A 241 -11.09 -4.11 -8.70
C SER A 241 -11.45 -2.71 -9.20
N GLN A 242 -10.82 -1.66 -8.69
CA GLN A 242 -11.04 -0.28 -9.18
C GLN A 242 -10.57 -0.08 -10.63
N ARG A 243 -9.64 -0.92 -11.09
CA ARG A 243 -9.04 -0.88 -12.43
C ARG A 243 -9.51 -2.02 -13.33
N ALA A 244 -10.50 -2.79 -12.88
CA ALA A 244 -10.95 -4.02 -13.54
C ALA A 244 -11.42 -3.78 -14.97
N GLU A 245 -12.27 -2.77 -15.18
CA GLU A 245 -12.77 -2.42 -16.52
C GLU A 245 -11.67 -1.91 -17.44
N GLU A 246 -10.77 -1.05 -16.91
CA GLU A 246 -9.68 -0.42 -17.66
C GLU A 246 -8.69 -1.44 -18.22
N PHE A 247 -8.40 -2.50 -17.47
CA PHE A 247 -7.42 -3.53 -17.84
C PHE A 247 -8.02 -4.90 -18.18
N GLY A 248 -9.35 -5.03 -18.21
CA GLY A 248 -10.03 -6.28 -18.52
C GLY A 248 -9.77 -7.40 -17.49
N ILE A 249 -9.78 -7.05 -16.21
CA ILE A 249 -9.53 -7.98 -15.09
C ILE A 249 -10.86 -8.41 -14.49
N VAL A 250 -11.06 -9.71 -14.31
CA VAL A 250 -12.15 -10.23 -13.49
C VAL A 250 -11.70 -10.21 -12.04
N THR A 251 -12.38 -9.47 -11.18
CA THR A 251 -12.09 -9.51 -9.74
C THR A 251 -13.29 -10.01 -8.96
N GLU A 252 -13.08 -10.94 -8.04
CA GLU A 252 -14.14 -11.42 -7.15
C GLU A 252 -13.67 -11.37 -5.69
N GLN A 253 -14.52 -10.78 -4.85
CA GLN A 253 -14.45 -10.98 -3.42
C GLN A 253 -15.15 -12.30 -3.09
N THR A 254 -14.37 -13.32 -2.75
CA THR A 254 -14.92 -14.65 -2.44
C THR A 254 -15.51 -14.71 -1.03
N GLU A 255 -16.20 -15.80 -0.74
CA GLU A 255 -16.77 -16.12 0.56
C GLU A 255 -15.72 -16.51 1.61
N ASP A 256 -14.60 -17.10 1.17
CA ASP A 256 -13.42 -17.46 1.96
C ASP A 256 -12.18 -17.65 1.07
N GLU A 257 -11.03 -17.91 1.68
CA GLU A 257 -9.75 -18.15 1.01
C GLU A 257 -9.69 -19.46 0.22
N ILE A 258 -10.47 -20.47 0.60
CA ILE A 258 -10.53 -21.75 -0.12
C ILE A 258 -11.14 -21.52 -1.50
N SER A 259 -12.24 -20.78 -1.56
CA SER A 259 -12.88 -20.39 -2.83
C SER A 259 -11.98 -19.48 -3.67
N ALA A 260 -11.25 -18.53 -3.07
CA ALA A 260 -10.30 -17.69 -3.81
C ALA A 260 -9.22 -18.53 -4.52
N MET A 261 -8.59 -19.46 -3.80
CA MET A 261 -7.54 -20.32 -4.34
C MET A 261 -8.06 -21.22 -5.47
N ASN A 262 -9.23 -21.83 -5.27
CA ASN A 262 -9.83 -22.72 -6.27
C ASN A 262 -10.32 -21.96 -7.51
N MET A 263 -10.85 -20.74 -7.36
CA MET A 263 -11.19 -19.87 -8.50
C MET A 263 -9.95 -19.49 -9.30
N ALA A 264 -8.83 -19.16 -8.63
CA ALA A 264 -7.58 -18.87 -9.31
C ALA A 264 -7.05 -20.07 -10.10
N LEU A 265 -7.13 -21.29 -9.54
CA LEU A 265 -6.76 -22.52 -10.24
C LEU A 265 -7.61 -22.75 -11.49
N GLY A 266 -8.93 -22.58 -11.37
CA GLY A 266 -9.85 -22.65 -12.50
C GLY A 266 -9.52 -21.62 -13.59
N GLY A 267 -9.13 -20.40 -13.19
CA GLY A 267 -8.66 -19.36 -14.10
C GLY A 267 -7.43 -19.78 -14.89
N TRP A 268 -6.41 -20.33 -14.23
CA TRP A 268 -5.20 -20.83 -14.89
C TRP A 268 -5.45 -22.04 -15.80
N TYR A 269 -6.33 -22.96 -15.39
CA TYR A 269 -6.79 -24.08 -16.21
C TYR A 269 -7.46 -23.60 -17.50
N ALA A 270 -8.30 -22.55 -17.42
CA ALA A 270 -8.95 -21.94 -18.58
C ALA A 270 -8.00 -21.10 -19.46
N GLY A 271 -6.72 -20.95 -19.09
CA GLY A 271 -5.73 -20.17 -19.81
C GLY A 271 -5.66 -18.69 -19.42
N GLY A 272 -6.40 -18.29 -18.38
CA GLY A 272 -6.23 -17.01 -17.70
C GLY A 272 -4.91 -16.94 -16.93
N ARG A 273 -4.63 -15.77 -16.38
CA ARG A 273 -3.49 -15.50 -15.50
C ARG A 273 -4.06 -14.92 -14.21
N ALA A 274 -4.37 -15.81 -13.28
CA ALA A 274 -5.01 -15.45 -12.03
C ALA A 274 -4.00 -15.17 -10.91
N MET A 275 -4.36 -14.28 -9.98
CA MET A 275 -3.70 -14.19 -8.68
C MET A 275 -4.68 -14.33 -7.53
N VAL A 276 -4.17 -14.81 -6.40
CA VAL A 276 -4.80 -14.63 -5.10
C VAL A 276 -4.03 -13.63 -4.26
N THR A 277 -4.75 -12.84 -3.46
CA THR A 277 -4.16 -11.92 -2.47
C THR A 277 -4.62 -12.29 -1.07
N THR A 278 -3.70 -12.60 -0.16
CA THR A 278 -4.02 -13.07 1.20
C THR A 278 -2.94 -12.70 2.23
N SER A 279 -3.14 -13.08 3.49
CA SER A 279 -2.15 -13.01 4.58
C SER A 279 -2.04 -14.36 5.30
N GLY A 280 -1.13 -14.52 6.26
CA GLY A 280 -0.76 -15.82 6.86
C GLY A 280 -1.94 -16.73 7.21
N GLY A 281 -2.86 -16.28 8.06
CA GLY A 281 -4.01 -17.10 8.47
C GLY A 281 -5.00 -17.44 7.34
N GLY A 282 -5.08 -16.62 6.29
CA GLY A 282 -5.86 -16.94 5.10
C GLY A 282 -5.13 -17.93 4.20
N PHE A 283 -3.80 -17.82 4.10
CA PHE A 283 -2.97 -18.76 3.35
C PHE A 283 -2.94 -20.16 3.96
N ASP A 284 -3.04 -20.29 5.29
CA ASP A 284 -3.21 -21.59 5.96
C ASP A 284 -4.38 -22.38 5.34
N LEU A 285 -5.52 -21.72 5.07
CA LEU A 285 -6.70 -22.31 4.45
C LEU A 285 -6.48 -22.68 2.97
N MET A 286 -5.55 -22.03 2.28
CA MET A 286 -5.24 -22.29 0.86
C MET A 286 -4.31 -23.50 0.66
N SER A 287 -3.75 -24.08 1.72
CA SER A 287 -2.71 -25.13 1.65
C SER A 287 -3.11 -26.37 0.84
N GLU A 288 -4.38 -26.78 0.89
CA GLU A 288 -4.88 -27.89 0.08
C GLU A 288 -4.91 -27.53 -1.41
N GLY A 289 -5.45 -26.36 -1.75
CA GLY A 289 -5.43 -25.84 -3.12
C GLY A 289 -4.00 -25.64 -3.66
N LEU A 290 -3.04 -25.30 -2.80
CA LEU A 290 -1.63 -25.23 -3.19
C LEU A 290 -1.08 -26.61 -3.56
N SER A 291 -1.46 -27.66 -2.81
CA SER A 291 -1.08 -29.03 -3.12
C SER A 291 -1.67 -29.48 -4.46
N LEU A 292 -2.94 -29.11 -4.72
CA LEU A 292 -3.60 -29.33 -6.01
C LEU A 292 -2.88 -28.60 -7.16
N ALA A 293 -2.44 -27.36 -6.94
CA ALA A 293 -1.65 -26.60 -7.91
C ALA A 293 -0.36 -27.33 -8.27
N GLY A 294 0.31 -27.91 -7.27
CA GLY A 294 1.54 -28.68 -7.42
C GLY A 294 1.34 -29.94 -8.26
N ILE A 295 0.43 -30.83 -7.84
CA ILE A 295 0.21 -32.12 -8.53
C ILE A 295 -0.35 -31.93 -9.95
N ALA A 296 -1.19 -30.92 -10.18
CA ALA A 296 -1.74 -30.66 -11.50
C ALA A 296 -0.79 -29.88 -12.44
N GLU A 297 0.44 -29.55 -11.99
CA GLU A 297 1.36 -28.64 -12.67
C GLU A 297 0.65 -27.34 -13.10
N SER A 298 -0.20 -26.77 -12.25
CA SER A 298 -0.96 -25.58 -12.59
C SER A 298 -0.17 -24.33 -12.19
N PRO A 299 0.09 -23.38 -13.11
CA PRO A 299 0.62 -22.08 -12.74
C PRO A 299 -0.24 -21.44 -11.66
N MET A 300 0.39 -20.75 -10.70
CA MET A 300 -0.34 -19.99 -9.70
C MET A 300 0.51 -18.81 -9.24
N VAL A 301 -0.12 -17.65 -9.01
CA VAL A 301 0.54 -16.50 -8.37
C VAL A 301 -0.19 -16.17 -7.07
N ILE A 302 0.56 -16.19 -5.97
CA ILE A 302 0.03 -15.98 -4.61
C ILE A 302 0.74 -14.76 -4.03
N HIS A 303 -0.01 -13.67 -3.84
CA HIS A 303 0.46 -12.55 -3.03
C HIS A 303 0.18 -12.84 -1.56
N LEU A 304 1.25 -12.98 -0.77
CA LEU A 304 1.19 -13.18 0.67
C LEU A 304 1.68 -11.92 1.38
N GLY A 305 0.73 -11.10 1.82
CA GLY A 305 0.99 -9.92 2.63
C GLY A 305 1.18 -10.30 4.09
N GLN A 306 2.43 -10.45 4.51
CA GLN A 306 2.78 -10.92 5.86
C GLN A 306 2.38 -9.93 6.95
N ARG A 307 1.96 -10.48 8.09
CA ARG A 307 1.64 -9.75 9.33
C ARG A 307 1.88 -10.67 10.52
N PRO A 308 1.99 -10.15 11.75
CA PRO A 308 2.28 -10.99 12.89
C PRO A 308 1.21 -12.03 13.17
N GLY A 309 1.65 -13.28 13.31
CA GLY A 309 0.89 -14.40 13.84
C GLY A 309 1.24 -14.66 15.32
N PRO A 310 0.99 -15.89 15.84
CA PRO A 310 0.18 -16.96 15.24
C PRO A 310 -1.33 -16.63 15.28
N ALA A 311 -2.13 -17.41 14.56
CA ALA A 311 -3.57 -17.23 14.42
C ALA A 311 -3.92 -15.80 13.94
N THR A 312 -4.79 -15.07 14.64
CA THR A 312 -5.10 -13.67 14.29
C THR A 312 -3.90 -12.73 14.47
N GLY A 313 -3.03 -13.06 15.44
CA GLY A 313 -1.89 -12.25 15.86
C GLY A 313 -2.18 -10.75 15.96
N LEU A 314 -1.39 -9.93 15.27
CA LEU A 314 -1.53 -8.47 15.23
C LEU A 314 -1.83 -7.99 13.80
N ALA A 315 -3.11 -8.07 13.40
CA ALA A 315 -3.60 -7.79 12.05
C ALA A 315 -3.27 -6.39 11.44
N THR A 316 -2.67 -5.49 12.22
CA THR A 316 -2.35 -4.10 11.83
C THR A 316 -0.90 -3.75 12.14
N ARG A 317 -0.02 -4.75 12.24
CA ARG A 317 1.41 -4.60 12.49
C ARG A 317 2.19 -5.39 11.43
N THR A 318 3.48 -5.10 11.30
CA THR A 318 4.35 -5.77 10.34
C THR A 318 5.17 -6.86 11.03
N GLU A 319 5.36 -7.98 10.33
CA GLU A 319 6.31 -9.05 10.64
C GLU A 319 6.56 -9.85 9.35
N GLN A 320 7.71 -10.49 9.24
CA GLN A 320 8.13 -11.30 8.10
C GLN A 320 8.33 -12.77 8.51
N ALA A 321 7.34 -13.34 9.21
CA ALA A 321 7.42 -14.67 9.82
C ALA A 321 6.80 -15.80 8.97
N ASP A 322 6.25 -15.49 7.79
CA ASP A 322 5.55 -16.49 6.97
C ASP A 322 6.45 -17.14 5.90
N LEU A 323 7.77 -16.91 5.93
CA LEU A 323 8.70 -17.53 4.97
C LEU A 323 8.64 -19.06 5.04
N GLU A 324 8.73 -19.61 6.25
CA GLU A 324 8.66 -21.07 6.47
C GLU A 324 7.28 -21.62 6.10
N LEU A 325 6.22 -20.84 6.35
CA LEU A 325 4.87 -21.18 5.91
C LEU A 325 4.80 -21.28 4.37
N ALA A 326 5.32 -20.29 3.63
CA ALA A 326 5.37 -20.33 2.17
C ALA A 326 6.28 -21.44 1.62
N LEU A 327 7.36 -21.79 2.34
CA LEU A 327 8.30 -22.84 1.95
C LEU A 327 7.71 -24.24 2.10
N TYR A 328 6.97 -24.50 3.18
CA TYR A 328 6.57 -25.86 3.58
C TYR A 328 5.07 -26.12 3.55
N ALA A 329 4.23 -25.13 3.21
CA ALA A 329 2.80 -25.35 3.04
C ALA A 329 2.48 -26.29 1.86
N GLY A 330 1.37 -27.00 2.02
CA GLY A 330 0.94 -28.05 1.11
C GLY A 330 1.55 -29.41 1.46
N HIS A 331 0.76 -30.48 1.31
CA HIS A 331 1.22 -31.84 1.58
C HIS A 331 1.87 -32.43 0.33
N GLY A 332 2.92 -33.24 0.52
CA GLY A 332 3.74 -33.77 -0.57
C GLY A 332 4.86 -32.83 -1.01
N GLU A 333 5.56 -33.19 -2.07
CA GLU A 333 6.70 -32.44 -2.61
C GLU A 333 6.38 -31.93 -4.01
N PHE A 334 6.50 -30.62 -4.21
CA PHE A 334 6.31 -29.99 -5.51
C PHE A 334 7.13 -28.69 -5.57
N PRO A 335 7.62 -28.29 -6.75
CA PRO A 335 8.39 -27.06 -6.90
C PRO A 335 7.51 -25.83 -6.68
N ARG A 336 8.09 -24.79 -6.08
CA ARG A 336 7.50 -23.47 -5.90
C ARG A 336 8.58 -22.40 -5.94
N ALA A 337 8.28 -21.22 -6.43
CA ALA A 337 9.19 -20.08 -6.39
C ALA A 337 8.70 -19.03 -5.38
N ILE A 338 9.63 -18.37 -4.69
CA ILE A 338 9.32 -17.37 -3.68
C ILE A 338 10.10 -16.10 -3.98
N LEU A 339 9.41 -14.99 -4.21
CA LEU A 339 9.97 -13.67 -4.45
C LEU A 339 9.63 -12.76 -3.28
N ALA A 340 10.61 -12.07 -2.71
CA ALA A 340 10.44 -11.17 -1.56
C ALA A 340 10.99 -9.78 -1.91
N PRO A 341 10.18 -8.85 -2.45
CA PRO A 341 10.63 -7.51 -2.79
C PRO A 341 10.99 -6.69 -1.53
N GLY A 342 12.11 -5.97 -1.58
CA GLY A 342 12.57 -5.06 -0.54
C GLY A 342 12.26 -3.58 -0.82
N SER A 343 11.65 -3.26 -1.96
CA SER A 343 11.28 -1.91 -2.37
C SER A 343 10.00 -1.92 -3.22
N ILE A 344 9.35 -0.75 -3.36
CA ILE A 344 8.17 -0.56 -4.23
C ILE A 344 8.53 -0.85 -5.70
N GLU A 345 9.72 -0.46 -6.16
CA GLU A 345 10.18 -0.77 -7.51
C GLU A 345 10.34 -2.28 -7.71
N GLU A 346 10.98 -2.97 -6.76
CA GLU A 346 11.11 -4.43 -6.79
C GLU A 346 9.74 -5.12 -6.72
N ALA A 347 8.79 -4.61 -5.92
CA ALA A 347 7.44 -5.17 -5.83
C ALA A 347 6.75 -5.18 -7.20
N PHE A 348 6.90 -4.11 -7.98
CA PHE A 348 6.41 -4.06 -9.36
C PHE A 348 7.10 -5.12 -10.25
N TYR A 349 8.43 -5.10 -10.34
CA TYR A 349 9.16 -5.98 -11.27
C TYR A 349 9.08 -7.46 -10.87
N MET A 350 9.17 -7.78 -9.59
CA MET A 350 9.08 -9.15 -9.09
C MET A 350 7.66 -9.70 -9.25
N THR A 351 6.61 -8.89 -9.04
CA THR A 351 5.24 -9.37 -9.30
C THR A 351 5.04 -9.65 -10.78
N GLN A 352 5.51 -8.76 -11.68
CA GLN A 352 5.48 -9.01 -13.13
C GLN A 352 6.20 -10.32 -13.48
N HIS A 353 7.40 -10.50 -12.91
CA HIS A 353 8.21 -11.68 -13.12
C HIS A 353 7.54 -12.95 -12.58
N ALA A 354 6.83 -12.87 -11.45
CA ALA A 354 6.12 -13.99 -10.83
C ALA A 354 5.15 -14.66 -11.81
N PHE A 355 4.38 -13.87 -12.56
CA PHE A 355 3.46 -14.39 -13.56
C PHE A 355 4.16 -15.12 -14.71
N ASN A 356 5.32 -14.63 -15.15
CA ASN A 356 6.11 -15.30 -16.19
C ASN A 356 6.76 -16.59 -15.66
N LEU A 357 7.29 -16.58 -14.43
CA LEU A 357 7.81 -17.79 -13.78
C LEU A 357 6.71 -18.85 -13.63
N ALA A 358 5.53 -18.46 -13.13
CA ALA A 358 4.40 -19.35 -12.95
C ALA A 358 4.01 -20.00 -14.28
N ALA A 359 3.86 -19.19 -15.35
CA ALA A 359 3.49 -19.69 -16.66
C ALA A 359 4.57 -20.57 -17.30
N ARG A 360 5.85 -20.19 -17.16
CA ARG A 360 6.98 -20.90 -17.78
C ARG A 360 7.22 -22.26 -17.16
N TYR A 361 7.24 -22.32 -15.83
CA TYR A 361 7.59 -23.54 -15.10
C TYR A 361 6.37 -24.31 -14.61
N GLN A 362 5.16 -23.74 -14.73
CA GLN A 362 3.92 -24.39 -14.36
C GLN A 362 3.86 -24.74 -12.86
N VAL A 363 4.33 -23.80 -12.05
CA VAL A 363 4.45 -23.93 -10.59
C VAL A 363 3.76 -22.79 -9.85
N PRO A 364 3.45 -22.97 -8.56
CA PRO A 364 3.10 -21.87 -7.68
C PRO A 364 4.27 -20.89 -7.47
N VAL A 365 3.97 -19.60 -7.55
CA VAL A 365 4.92 -18.51 -7.32
C VAL A 365 4.37 -17.53 -6.29
N PHE A 366 5.14 -17.32 -5.23
CA PHE A 366 4.80 -16.42 -4.14
C PHE A 366 5.43 -15.04 -4.37
N VAL A 367 4.64 -14.01 -4.08
CA VAL A 367 5.11 -12.65 -3.86
C VAL A 367 4.92 -12.34 -2.37
N LEU A 368 6.00 -12.47 -1.61
CA LEU A 368 6.04 -12.23 -0.17
C LEU A 368 6.28 -10.75 0.10
N THR A 369 5.24 -10.04 0.52
CA THR A 369 5.38 -8.67 1.05
C THR A 369 5.12 -8.69 2.54
N ASP A 370 5.15 -7.53 3.19
CA ASP A 370 4.70 -7.36 4.57
C ASP A 370 3.83 -6.11 4.69
N GLN A 371 3.14 -5.98 5.82
CA GLN A 371 2.27 -4.83 6.05
C GLN A 371 3.01 -3.49 5.91
N TYR A 372 4.27 -3.40 6.35
CA TYR A 372 5.02 -2.16 6.27
C TYR A 372 5.28 -1.73 4.83
N LEU A 373 5.72 -2.66 3.96
CA LEU A 373 5.88 -2.37 2.54
C LEU A 373 4.56 -1.96 1.88
N LEU A 374 3.48 -2.69 2.16
CA LEU A 374 2.16 -2.46 1.53
C LEU A 374 1.51 -1.13 1.95
N ASP A 375 1.68 -0.74 3.21
CA ASP A 375 1.15 0.51 3.78
C ASP A 375 2.08 1.71 3.53
N SER A 376 3.35 1.47 3.19
CA SER A 376 4.30 2.53 2.84
C SER A 376 4.05 3.07 1.45
N SER A 377 4.28 4.38 1.29
CA SER A 377 4.32 5.04 -0.01
C SER A 377 5.53 5.98 -0.12
N TYR A 378 6.12 6.07 -1.30
CA TYR A 378 7.16 7.06 -1.57
C TYR A 378 7.18 7.43 -3.05
N ASN A 379 7.86 8.53 -3.39
CA ASN A 379 8.11 8.86 -4.78
C ASN A 379 9.09 7.85 -5.40
N ALA A 380 8.57 6.97 -6.24
CA ALA A 380 9.32 6.00 -7.01
C ALA A 380 9.74 6.61 -8.35
N PRO A 381 10.97 6.34 -8.83
CA PRO A 381 11.38 6.69 -10.18
C PRO A 381 10.38 6.20 -11.21
N ARG A 382 10.41 6.81 -12.39
CA ARG A 382 9.64 6.30 -13.53
C ARG A 382 10.02 4.84 -13.76
N LEU A 383 9.05 3.95 -13.58
CA LEU A 383 9.22 2.52 -13.86
C LEU A 383 9.49 2.35 -15.36
N SER A 384 10.50 1.56 -15.69
CA SER A 384 10.80 1.20 -17.08
C SER A 384 9.94 0.02 -17.47
N PHE A 385 9.31 0.11 -18.64
CA PHE A 385 8.59 -1.01 -19.24
C PHE A 385 9.42 -1.71 -20.32
N ASP A 386 10.65 -1.25 -20.55
CA ASP A 386 11.52 -1.78 -21.59
C ASP A 386 11.86 -3.23 -21.27
N GLY A 387 11.57 -4.13 -22.22
CA GLY A 387 11.84 -5.55 -22.08
C GLY A 387 10.80 -6.33 -21.26
N LEU A 388 9.81 -5.67 -20.64
CA LEU A 388 8.70 -6.39 -19.99
C LEU A 388 7.82 -7.04 -21.05
N LYS A 389 7.60 -8.35 -20.91
CA LYS A 389 6.79 -9.15 -21.81
C LYS A 389 5.91 -10.09 -21.02
N VAL A 390 4.70 -10.33 -21.52
CA VAL A 390 3.82 -11.38 -21.01
C VAL A 390 4.13 -12.67 -21.75
N GLU A 391 4.69 -13.65 -21.04
CA GLU A 391 5.01 -14.96 -21.60
C GLU A 391 3.92 -15.97 -21.23
N LYS A 392 3.08 -16.35 -22.20
CA LYS A 392 1.89 -17.19 -21.94
C LYS A 392 2.20 -18.67 -21.74
N HIS A 393 3.21 -19.19 -22.45
CA HIS A 393 3.59 -20.61 -22.45
C HIS A 393 2.38 -21.55 -22.63
N ILE A 394 1.59 -21.30 -23.68
CA ILE A 394 0.42 -22.11 -24.07
C ILE A 394 0.61 -22.61 -25.50
N VAL A 395 0.37 -23.91 -25.73
CA VAL A 395 0.45 -24.55 -27.05
C VAL A 395 -0.95 -24.90 -27.58
N LYS A 396 -1.10 -24.90 -28.91
CA LYS A 396 -2.30 -25.42 -29.56
C LYS A 396 -2.24 -26.95 -29.54
N THR A 397 -3.23 -27.60 -28.93
CA THR A 397 -3.21 -29.06 -28.77
C THR A 397 -3.63 -29.79 -30.04
N ASP A 398 -3.01 -30.93 -30.31
CA ASP A 398 -3.46 -31.92 -31.30
C ASP A 398 -4.23 -33.06 -30.62
N LYS A 399 -4.79 -33.99 -31.39
CA LYS A 399 -5.61 -35.09 -30.87
C LYS A 399 -4.87 -36.06 -29.93
N ASP A 400 -3.54 -36.15 -30.06
CA ASP A 400 -2.69 -37.08 -29.32
C ASP A 400 -1.98 -36.38 -28.14
N TYR A 401 -2.35 -35.13 -27.85
CA TYR A 401 -1.79 -34.31 -26.80
C TYR A 401 -1.82 -35.00 -25.43
N LYS A 402 -0.69 -34.93 -24.72
CA LYS A 402 -0.50 -35.43 -23.37
C LYS A 402 -0.13 -34.28 -22.46
N ARG A 403 -0.99 -33.97 -21.50
CA ARG A 403 -0.77 -32.86 -20.55
C ARG A 403 0.49 -33.04 -19.72
N TYR A 404 0.82 -34.28 -19.35
CA TYR A 404 1.92 -34.62 -18.45
C TYR A 404 3.04 -35.36 -19.20
N LEU A 405 3.36 -34.89 -20.41
CA LEU A 405 4.43 -35.46 -21.22
C LEU A 405 5.79 -35.27 -20.53
N ILE A 406 6.45 -36.36 -20.18
CA ILE A 406 7.81 -36.33 -19.63
C ILE A 406 8.77 -35.74 -20.68
N THR A 407 9.36 -34.58 -20.36
CA THR A 407 10.39 -33.89 -21.14
C THR A 407 11.72 -33.83 -20.39
N ASP A 408 12.82 -33.58 -21.11
CA ASP A 408 14.17 -33.51 -20.52
C ASP A 408 14.33 -32.38 -19.49
N ASP A 409 13.58 -31.29 -19.63
CA ASP A 409 13.59 -30.13 -18.72
C ASP A 409 12.51 -30.22 -17.63
N GLY A 410 11.68 -31.27 -17.64
CA GLY A 410 10.60 -31.49 -16.69
C GLY A 410 9.38 -30.57 -16.88
N VAL A 411 9.28 -29.83 -17.99
CA VAL A 411 8.16 -28.93 -18.28
C VAL A 411 7.34 -29.44 -19.47
N SER A 412 6.20 -30.07 -19.18
CA SER A 412 5.26 -30.56 -20.18
C SER A 412 4.67 -29.42 -21.03
N PRO A 413 4.44 -29.56 -22.35
CA PRO A 413 3.73 -28.52 -23.11
C PRO A 413 2.33 -28.25 -22.55
N ARG A 414 2.01 -26.99 -22.23
CA ARG A 414 0.71 -26.62 -21.61
C ARG A 414 -0.34 -26.24 -22.64
N GLY A 415 -1.37 -27.07 -22.79
CA GLY A 415 -2.61 -26.78 -23.51
C GLY A 415 -3.68 -26.16 -22.60
N ILE A 416 -4.72 -25.57 -23.21
CA ILE A 416 -5.90 -25.04 -22.50
C ILE A 416 -7.20 -25.51 -23.18
N PRO A 417 -8.32 -25.60 -22.43
CA PRO A 417 -9.60 -25.98 -23.01
C PRO A 417 -10.00 -25.07 -24.18
N GLY A 418 -10.46 -25.68 -25.27
CA GLY A 418 -10.93 -24.96 -26.46
C GLY A 418 -9.82 -24.42 -27.39
N TYR A 419 -8.53 -24.61 -27.06
CA TYR A 419 -7.41 -24.23 -27.92
C TYR A 419 -6.70 -25.43 -28.54
N GLY A 420 -7.36 -26.08 -29.48
CA GLY A 420 -6.87 -27.29 -30.16
C GLY A 420 -7.90 -28.41 -30.16
N GLU A 421 -7.45 -29.62 -30.47
CA GLU A 421 -8.30 -30.82 -30.53
C GLU A 421 -8.02 -31.84 -29.41
N GLY A 422 -6.96 -31.59 -28.63
CA GLY A 422 -6.50 -32.49 -27.57
C GLY A 422 -7.29 -32.34 -26.27
N LEU A 423 -7.40 -33.45 -25.53
CA LEU A 423 -8.00 -33.47 -24.21
C LEU A 423 -7.04 -32.87 -23.17
N ILE A 424 -7.52 -31.90 -22.40
CA ILE A 424 -6.76 -31.34 -21.27
C ILE A 424 -7.14 -32.13 -20.01
N ALA A 425 -6.26 -33.02 -19.58
CA ALA A 425 -6.40 -33.69 -18.29
C ALA A 425 -6.05 -32.72 -17.14
N PHE A 426 -6.77 -32.84 -16.03
CA PHE A 426 -6.51 -32.14 -14.78
C PHE A 426 -7.00 -33.05 -13.65
N ASP A 427 -6.08 -33.61 -12.87
CA ASP A 427 -6.38 -34.61 -11.83
C ASP A 427 -5.62 -34.28 -10.54
N SER A 428 -6.17 -34.69 -9.41
CA SER A 428 -5.57 -34.56 -8.08
C SER A 428 -4.86 -35.85 -7.63
N ASN A 429 -5.14 -36.99 -8.26
CA ASN A 429 -4.41 -38.24 -8.03
C ASN A 429 -3.08 -38.23 -8.78
N GLU A 430 -2.12 -39.07 -8.38
CA GLU A 430 -0.88 -39.28 -9.13
C GLU A 430 -1.15 -39.71 -10.59
N HIS A 431 -0.38 -39.17 -11.54
CA HIS A 431 -0.57 -39.36 -12.98
C HIS A 431 0.73 -39.17 -13.81
N GLY A 432 0.67 -39.52 -15.09
CA GLY A 432 1.76 -39.37 -16.07
C GLY A 432 1.36 -39.73 -17.48
#